data_AF-A0A8T4V4F1-F1
#
_entry.id   AF-A0A8T4V4F1-F1
#
_cell.length_a   1.000
_cell.length_b   1.000
_cell.length_c   1.000
_cell.angle_alpha   90.00
_cell.angle_beta   90.00
_cell.angle_gamma   90.00
#
_symmetry.space_group_name_H-M   'P 1'
#
loop_
_entity.id
_entity.type
_entity.pdbx_description
1 polymer ?
#
loop_
_entity_poly.entity_id
_entity_poly.type
_entity_poly.pdbx_seq_one_letter_code
_entity_poly.pdbx_strand_id
1 'polypeptide(L)' 'MNVKLQEHWTKTKSFIKECIRVFQITKKPSKEEYKAIVKVTGLGMLIIGAIGFIISITGALTLGF' A
#
# COMPACT_ATOMS: atom_id res chain seq x y z
N MET A 1 9.67 39.64 16.30
CA MET A 1 9.05 38.31 16.39
C MET A 1 8.32 37.97 15.07
N ASN A 2 9.02 37.83 13.94
CA ASN A 2 8.41 37.47 12.64
C ASN A 2 9.46 36.91 11.63
N VAL A 3 10.47 36.20 12.12
CA VAL A 3 11.56 35.65 11.27
C VAL A 3 11.66 34.12 11.38
N LYS A 4 11.24 33.52 12.50
CA LYS A 4 11.28 32.06 12.71
C LYS A 4 10.29 31.25 11.87
N LEU A 5 9.18 31.85 11.42
CA LEU A 5 8.15 31.13 10.65
C LEU A 5 8.54 30.87 9.18
N GLN A 6 9.46 31.65 8.59
CA GLN A 6 9.91 31.46 7.20
C GLN A 6 10.93 30.31 7.06
N GLU A 7 11.68 30.00 8.12
CA GLU A 7 12.68 28.94 8.11
C GLU A 7 12.05 27.54 7.99
N HIS A 8 10.86 27.34 8.57
CA HIS A 8 10.14 26.07 8.47
C HIS A 8 9.49 25.85 7.09
N TRP A 9 8.92 26.90 6.47
CA TRP A 9 8.25 26.79 5.17
C TRP A 9 9.22 26.59 4.01
N THR A 10 10.43 27.15 4.10
CA THR A 10 11.48 26.98 3.08
C THR A 10 12.07 25.58 3.08
N LYS A 11 12.31 24.98 4.27
CA LYS A 11 12.73 23.59 4.36
C LYS A 11 11.69 22.63 3.79
N THR A 12 10.42 22.76 4.17
CA THR A 12 9.35 21.87 3.68
C THR A 12 9.15 21.96 2.17
N LYS A 13 9.26 23.16 1.57
CA LYS A 13 9.23 23.31 0.10
C LYS A 13 10.38 22.59 -0.60
N SER A 14 11.60 22.66 -0.08
CA SER A 14 12.74 21.93 -0.64
C SER A 14 12.57 20.42 -0.49
N PHE A 15 12.14 19.92 0.68
CA PHE A 15 11.88 18.49 0.89
C PHE A 15 10.81 17.94 -0.07
N ILE A 16 9.69 18.64 -0.25
CA ILE A 16 8.65 18.23 -1.21
C ILE A 16 9.21 18.19 -2.64
N LYS A 17 10.07 19.15 -3.01
CA LYS A 17 10.67 19.20 -4.35
C LYS A 17 11.63 18.03 -4.61
N GLU A 18 12.38 17.62 -3.59
CA GLU A 18 13.22 16.41 -3.66
C GLU A 18 12.39 15.13 -3.70
N CYS A 19 11.34 15.01 -2.89
CA CYS A 19 10.43 13.87 -2.93
C CYS A 19 9.76 13.72 -4.31
N ILE A 20 9.35 14.81 -4.95
CA ILE A 20 8.78 14.79 -6.30
C ILE A 20 9.82 14.29 -7.32
N ARG A 21 11.09 14.71 -7.19
CA ARG A 21 12.16 14.24 -8.07
C ARG A 21 12.36 12.73 -7.91
N VAL A 22 12.35 12.21 -6.69
CA VAL A 22 12.42 10.76 -6.43
C VAL A 22 11.20 10.03 -7.01
N PHE A 23 10.00 10.58 -6.86
CA PHE A 23 8.77 10.00 -7.41
C PHE A 23 8.73 10.01 -8.95
N GLN A 24 9.45 10.93 -9.59
CA GLN A 24 9.64 10.93 -11.04
C GLN A 24 10.69 9.91 -11.51
N ILE A 25 11.68 9.58 -10.66
CA ILE A 25 12.70 8.55 -10.93
C ILE A 25 12.10 7.15 -10.74
N THR A 26 11.10 6.98 -9.88
CA THR A 26 10.37 5.72 -9.78
C THR A 26 9.63 5.43 -11.08
N LYS A 27 10.00 4.35 -11.76
CA LYS A 27 9.32 3.82 -12.94
C LYS A 27 7.84 3.60 -12.62
N LYS A 28 6.97 4.39 -13.25
CA LYS A 28 5.52 4.14 -13.20
C LYS A 28 5.28 2.72 -13.76
N PRO A 29 4.63 1.82 -13.01
CA PRO A 29 4.46 0.44 -13.44
C PRO A 29 3.73 0.41 -14.77
N SER A 30 4.23 -0.41 -15.70
CA SER A 30 3.55 -0.62 -16.97
C SER A 30 2.20 -1.30 -16.71
N LYS A 31 1.20 -1.03 -17.57
CA LYS A 31 -0.14 -1.63 -17.44
C LYS A 31 -0.09 -3.17 -17.45
N GLU A 32 0.93 -3.74 -18.10
CA GLU A 32 1.16 -5.18 -18.16
C GLU A 32 1.67 -5.74 -16.82
N GLU A 33 2.66 -5.09 -16.21
CA GLU A 33 3.20 -5.46 -14.89
C GLU A 33 2.12 -5.33 -13.82
N TYR A 34 1.33 -4.26 -13.85
CA TYR A 34 0.20 -4.08 -12.95
C TYR A 34 -0.81 -5.22 -13.09
N LYS A 35 -1.17 -5.60 -14.32
CA LYS A 35 -2.12 -6.70 -14.56
C LYS A 35 -1.56 -8.05 -14.12
N ALA A 36 -0.26 -8.29 -14.26
CA ALA A 36 0.39 -9.49 -13.77
C ALA A 36 0.36 -9.56 -12.23
N ILE A 37 0.76 -8.48 -11.56
CA ILE A 37 0.74 -8.37 -10.09
C ILE A 37 -0.68 -8.60 -9.58
N VAL A 38 -1.67 -7.86 -10.10
CA VAL A 38 -3.07 -7.99 -9.66
C VAL A 38 -3.62 -9.40 -9.83
N LYS A 39 -3.28 -10.09 -10.92
CA LYS A 39 -3.70 -11.49 -11.12
C LYS A 39 -3.08 -12.43 -10.10
N VAL A 40 -1.78 -12.31 -9.86
CA VAL A 40 -1.05 -13.18 -8.92
C VAL A 40 -1.48 -12.90 -7.48
N THR A 41 -1.54 -11.64 -7.08
CA THR A 41 -1.99 -11.23 -5.75
C THR A 41 -3.46 -11.58 -5.53
N GLY A 42 -4.32 -11.36 -6.52
CA GLY A 42 -5.74 -11.73 -6.45
C GLY A 42 -5.95 -13.23 -6.27
N LEU A 43 -5.18 -14.05 -6.98
CA LEU A 43 -5.23 -15.51 -6.83
C LEU A 43 -4.76 -15.95 -5.43
N GLY A 44 -3.66 -15.37 -4.94
CA GLY A 44 -3.15 -15.66 -3.59
C GLY A 44 -4.15 -15.26 -2.49
N MET A 45 -4.79 -14.10 -2.64
CA MET A 45 -5.77 -13.59 -1.66
C MET A 45 -7.03 -14.47 -1.62
N LEU A 46 -7.47 -14.99 -2.76
CA LEU A 46 -8.60 -15.92 -2.84
C LEU A 46 -8.28 -17.25 -2.15
N ILE A 47 -7.08 -17.81 -2.38
CA ILE A 47 -6.63 -19.05 -1.75
C ILE A 47 -6.53 -18.88 -0.23
N ILE A 48 -5.84 -17.83 0.23
CA ILE A 48 -5.68 -17.55 1.67
C ILE A 48 -7.04 -17.27 2.33
N GLY A 49 -7.90 -16.50 1.66
CA GLY A 49 -9.25 -16.21 2.13
C GLY A 49 -10.12 -17.48 2.23
N ALA A 50 -10.04 -18.38 1.25
CA ALA A 50 -10.76 -19.66 1.27
C ALA A 50 -10.27 -20.57 2.41
N ILE A 51 -8.96 -20.65 2.64
CA ILE A 51 -8.39 -21.42 3.76
C ILE A 51 -8.86 -20.84 5.10
N GLY A 52 -8.78 -19.52 5.27
CA GLY A 52 -9.28 -18.84 6.47
C GLY A 52 -10.79 -19.02 6.67
N PHE A 53 -11.57 -19.02 5.59
CA PHE A 53 -13.01 -19.26 5.62
C PHE A 53 -13.34 -20.68 6.07
N ILE A 54 -12.63 -21.70 5.56
CA ILE A 54 -12.81 -23.09 5.99
C ILE A 54 -12.50 -23.24 7.48
N ILE A 55 -11.39 -22.66 7.96
CA ILE A 55 -11.02 -22.70 9.39
C ILE A 55 -12.06 -21.97 10.25
N SER A 56 -12.56 -20.83 9.78
CA SER A 56 -13.59 -20.08 10.49
C SER A 56 -14.91 -20.85 10.57
N ILE A 57 -15.31 -21.55 9.50
CA ILE A 57 -16.51 -22.38 9.49
C ILE A 57 -16.36 -23.58 10.42
N THR A 58 -15.24 -24.30 10.34
CA THR A 58 -15.02 -25.48 11.19
C THR A 58 -14.94 -25.08 12.66
N GLY A 59 -14.23 -24.01 12.98
CA GLY A 59 -14.16 -23.44 14.32
C GLY A 59 -15.52 -22.99 14.85
N ALA A 60 -16.28 -22.23 14.06
CA ALA A 60 -17.62 -21.77 14.42
C ALA A 60 -18.60 -22.93 14.63
N LEU A 61 -18.51 -23.98 13.80
CA LEU A 61 -19.35 -25.17 13.94
C LEU A 61 -19.02 -25.92 15.24
N THR A 62 -17.75 -26.05 15.61
CA THR A 62 -17.36 -26.75 16.85
C THR A 62 -17.64 -25.98 18.15
N LEU A 63 -17.67 -24.64 18.11
CA LEU A 63 -17.91 -23.79 19.29
C LEU A 63 -19.40 -23.52 19.57
N GLY A 64 -20.28 -23.78 18.59
CA GLY A 64 -21.72 -23.56 18.69
C GLY A 64 -22.56 -24.77 19.13
N PHE A 65 -21.92 -25.91 19.41
CA PHE A 65 -22.55 -27.10 20.03
C PHE A 65 -22.24 -27.18 21.52
#